data_AF-A0A6I1DW45-F1
#
_entry.id   AF-A0A6I1DW45-F1
#
_cell.length_a   1.000
_cell.length_b   1.000
_cell.length_c   1.000
_cell.angle_alpha   90.00
_cell.angle_beta   90.00
_cell.angle_gamma   90.00
#
_symmetry.space_group_name_H-M   'P 1'
#
loop_
_entity.id
_entity.type
_entity.pdbx_description
1 polymer ?
#
loop_
_entity_poly.entity_id
_entity_poly.type
_entity_poly.pdbx_seq_one_letter_code
_entity_poly.pdbx_strand_id
1 'polypeptide(L)'
;MKYRGQIFQAAMHFYYHDIGGLTRPPTNGFWKTQIKIAAVETSQGPSSTKMQVGHGTFGIIPHIKIKRYGEPSEEIYGTTIHELAHAAHWRIDPISWDDLVEQGYIYNGGSNNPGPAGASARRLMESWATGVEIYLTNMRYRRLGPNSYDYQNTNLQNRKIDNGGSIFKFYTTTFYDMFDPLNQRDKYGIEVPIDRVSGVTWPNMEKSLIGTTRWEECREKNVAISGQSYKIRELFNNW
;
A
#
# COMPACT_ATOMS: atom_id res chain seq x y z
N MET A 1 24.51 10.29 -0.52
CA MET A 1 24.39 9.02 -1.28
C MET A 1 23.29 8.08 -0.77
N LYS A 2 23.01 8.03 0.55
CA LYS A 2 22.06 7.07 1.16
C LYS A 2 20.61 7.14 0.60
N TYR A 3 20.03 8.34 0.46
CA TYR A 3 18.63 8.53 0.07
C TYR A 3 18.24 7.92 -1.28
N ARG A 4 18.87 8.37 -2.38
CA ARG A 4 18.62 7.85 -3.73
C ARG A 4 18.93 6.36 -3.87
N GLY A 5 19.94 5.88 -3.14
CA GLY A 5 20.30 4.46 -3.10
C GLY A 5 19.19 3.58 -2.52
N GLN A 6 18.50 4.02 -1.45
CA GLN A 6 17.37 3.28 -0.87
C GLN A 6 16.18 3.23 -1.84
N ILE A 7 15.85 4.35 -2.48
CA ILE A 7 14.80 4.42 -3.51
C ILE A 7 15.10 3.44 -4.66
N PHE A 8 16.36 3.42 -5.13
CA PHE A 8 16.79 2.50 -6.17
C PHE A 8 16.69 1.03 -5.73
N GLN A 9 17.09 0.70 -4.51
CA GLN A 9 16.99 -0.67 -3.98
C GLN A 9 15.54 -1.15 -3.84
N ALA A 10 14.63 -0.27 -3.42
CA ALA A 10 13.19 -0.59 -3.35
C ALA A 10 12.61 -0.85 -4.74
N ALA A 11 12.90 0.02 -5.71
CA ALA A 11 12.51 -0.19 -7.10
C ALA A 11 13.09 -1.50 -7.66
N MET A 12 14.38 -1.78 -7.43
CA MET A 12 15.02 -3.01 -7.87
C MET A 12 14.34 -4.25 -7.30
N HIS A 13 13.96 -4.25 -6.01
CA HIS A 13 13.22 -5.34 -5.40
C HIS A 13 11.88 -5.56 -6.10
N PHE A 14 11.07 -4.50 -6.21
CA PHE A 14 9.72 -4.63 -6.76
C PHE A 14 9.72 -5.04 -8.24
N TYR A 15 10.69 -4.56 -9.04
CA TYR A 15 10.74 -4.88 -10.47
C TYR A 15 11.44 -6.20 -10.82
N TYR A 16 12.40 -6.66 -10.01
CA TYR A 16 13.31 -7.73 -10.47
C TYR A 16 13.56 -8.87 -9.47
N HIS A 17 13.12 -8.73 -8.22
CA HIS A 17 13.27 -9.81 -7.24
C HIS A 17 11.93 -10.51 -6.97
N ASP A 18 11.96 -11.46 -6.05
CA ASP A 18 10.78 -12.11 -5.53
C ASP A 18 9.90 -11.10 -4.79
N ILE A 19 8.61 -11.12 -5.09
CA ILE A 19 7.60 -10.21 -4.55
C ILE A 19 6.33 -10.97 -4.16
N GLY A 20 6.44 -12.28 -3.90
CA GLY A 20 5.30 -13.10 -3.51
C GLY A 20 4.25 -13.29 -4.61
N GLY A 21 4.64 -13.11 -5.88
CA GLY A 21 3.75 -13.25 -7.05
C GLY A 21 2.88 -12.04 -7.36
N LEU A 22 3.09 -10.90 -6.70
CA LEU A 22 2.42 -9.63 -7.01
C LEU A 22 2.66 -9.17 -8.46
N THR A 23 1.73 -8.39 -8.99
CA THR A 23 1.91 -7.69 -10.25
C THR A 23 2.99 -6.62 -10.10
N ARG A 24 3.95 -6.61 -11.03
CA ARG A 24 5.02 -5.60 -11.03
C ARG A 24 4.48 -4.24 -11.47
N PRO A 25 5.04 -3.12 -10.97
CA PRO A 25 4.67 -1.79 -11.44
C PRO A 25 4.86 -1.65 -12.97
N PRO A 26 4.21 -0.67 -13.62
CA PRO A 26 4.31 -0.47 -15.07
C PRO A 26 5.76 -0.52 -15.58
N THR A 27 5.94 -1.29 -16.65
CA THR A 27 7.22 -1.52 -17.32
C THR A 27 7.17 -0.89 -18.71
N ASN A 28 8.36 -0.53 -19.22
CA ASN A 28 8.49 0.08 -20.53
C ASN A 28 8.02 -0.89 -21.62
N GLY A 29 7.44 -0.34 -22.67
CA GLY A 29 7.10 -1.04 -23.90
C GLY A 29 7.16 -0.07 -25.06
N PHE A 30 7.00 -0.56 -26.29
CA PHE A 30 7.10 0.28 -27.49
C PHE A 30 6.16 1.51 -27.45
N TRP A 31 5.01 1.37 -26.79
CA TRP A 31 4.03 2.45 -26.57
C TRP A 31 3.83 2.82 -25.08
N LYS A 32 4.68 2.33 -24.17
CA LYS A 32 4.55 2.56 -22.71
C LYS A 32 5.81 3.23 -22.17
N THR A 33 5.65 4.43 -21.62
CA THR A 33 6.76 5.23 -21.09
C THR A 33 7.30 4.68 -19.78
N GLN A 34 8.56 5.01 -19.48
CA GLN A 34 9.20 4.66 -18.22
C GLN A 34 8.60 5.41 -17.04
N ILE A 35 8.25 4.69 -15.97
CA ILE A 35 7.94 5.32 -14.68
C ILE A 35 9.14 6.15 -14.24
N LYS A 36 8.89 7.44 -14.03
CA LYS A 36 9.89 8.36 -13.49
C LYS A 36 9.61 8.59 -12.01
N ILE A 37 10.60 8.27 -11.18
CA ILE A 37 10.58 8.45 -9.73
C ILE A 37 11.50 9.63 -9.40
N ALA A 38 10.93 10.68 -8.81
CA ALA A 38 11.68 11.83 -8.33
C ALA A 38 12.04 11.64 -6.85
N ALA A 39 13.35 11.62 -6.56
CA ALA A 39 13.88 11.72 -5.21
C ALA A 39 13.95 13.20 -4.81
N VAL A 40 12.92 13.69 -4.11
CA VAL A 40 12.86 15.09 -3.66
C VAL A 40 13.56 15.19 -2.31
N GLU A 41 14.53 16.09 -2.19
CA GLU A 41 15.35 16.29 -0.98
C GLU A 41 14.60 17.07 0.11
N THR A 42 13.46 16.53 0.55
CA THR A 42 12.66 17.06 1.64
C THR A 42 11.99 15.93 2.42
N SER A 43 11.72 16.15 3.70
CA SER A 43 10.79 15.34 4.51
C SER A 43 9.43 16.03 4.70
N GLN A 44 9.23 17.20 4.08
CA GLN A 44 8.00 17.97 4.21
C GLN A 44 6.92 17.49 3.24
N GLY A 45 5.76 17.13 3.81
CA GLY A 45 4.59 16.66 3.08
C GLY A 45 4.68 15.20 2.62
N PRO A 46 3.60 14.67 2.02
CA PRO A 46 3.55 13.27 1.64
C PRO A 46 4.34 12.99 0.36
N SER A 47 4.89 11.78 0.28
CA SER A 47 5.21 11.13 -1.00
C SER A 47 3.91 10.91 -1.80
N SER A 48 4.01 10.71 -3.10
CA SER A 48 2.80 10.58 -3.92
C SER A 48 3.03 9.88 -5.24
N THR A 49 2.00 9.16 -5.68
CA THR A 49 1.89 8.52 -6.99
C THR A 49 0.76 9.17 -7.80
N LYS A 50 1.07 9.62 -9.02
CA LYS A 50 0.14 10.26 -9.95
C LYS A 50 0.33 9.70 -11.36
N MET A 51 -0.18 8.48 -11.57
CA MET A 51 0.05 7.73 -12.81
C MET A 51 -0.50 8.44 -14.05
N GLN A 52 -1.74 8.95 -14.02
CA GLN A 52 -2.33 9.69 -15.14
C GLN A 52 -1.52 10.93 -15.54
N VAL A 53 -1.04 11.71 -14.56
CA VAL A 53 -0.26 12.94 -14.83
C VAL A 53 1.10 12.61 -15.43
N GLY A 54 1.79 11.60 -14.89
CA GLY A 54 3.05 11.13 -15.45
C GLY A 54 2.87 10.58 -16.87
N HIS A 55 1.82 9.78 -17.10
CA HIS A 55 1.54 9.19 -18.39
C HIS A 55 1.16 10.23 -19.44
N GLY A 56 0.23 11.14 -19.11
CA GLY A 56 -0.23 12.21 -20.01
C GLY A 56 0.83 13.25 -20.36
N THR A 57 1.91 13.32 -19.58
CA THR A 57 3.07 14.18 -19.87
C THR A 57 4.27 13.43 -20.44
N PHE A 58 4.10 12.16 -20.84
CA PHE A 58 5.18 11.29 -21.29
C PHE A 58 6.37 11.24 -20.29
N GLY A 59 6.07 11.37 -19.01
CA GLY A 59 7.01 11.41 -17.91
C GLY A 59 7.77 12.73 -17.77
N ILE A 60 7.38 13.83 -18.41
CA ILE A 60 7.95 15.16 -18.12
C ILE A 60 7.72 15.49 -16.63
N ILE A 61 6.49 15.23 -16.15
CA ILE A 61 6.20 15.23 -14.72
C ILE A 61 6.48 13.81 -14.18
N PRO A 62 7.23 13.67 -13.08
CA PRO A 62 7.48 12.35 -12.49
C PRO A 62 6.18 11.73 -12.01
N HIS A 63 6.05 10.41 -12.24
CA HIS A 63 4.89 9.62 -11.84
C HIS A 63 4.86 9.47 -10.33
N ILE A 64 6.03 9.29 -9.72
CA ILE A 64 6.19 9.10 -8.27
C ILE A 64 7.13 10.19 -7.74
N LYS A 65 6.77 10.77 -6.61
CA LYS A 65 7.64 11.68 -5.84
C LYS A 65 7.86 11.10 -4.46
N ILE A 66 9.11 10.83 -4.11
CA ILE A 66 9.50 10.41 -2.76
C ILE A 66 9.98 11.64 -1.99
N LYS A 67 9.42 11.86 -0.79
CA LYS A 67 9.72 12.97 0.12
C LYS A 67 10.05 12.46 1.53
N ARG A 68 11.14 11.71 1.65
CA ARG A 68 11.65 11.13 2.90
C ARG A 68 13.14 11.41 3.09
N TYR A 69 13.58 12.59 2.68
CA TYR A 69 14.99 12.95 2.78
C TYR A 69 15.39 13.15 4.24
N GLY A 70 16.45 12.47 4.67
CA GLY A 70 16.92 12.48 6.06
C GLY A 70 16.34 11.36 6.93
N GLU A 71 15.29 10.67 6.46
CA GLU A 71 14.64 9.60 7.22
C GLU A 71 15.47 8.30 7.26
N PRO A 72 15.15 7.37 8.18
CA PRO A 72 15.78 6.06 8.25
C PRO A 72 15.71 5.27 6.93
N SER A 73 16.68 4.37 6.71
CA SER A 73 16.78 3.58 5.48
C SER A 73 15.53 2.75 5.21
N GLU A 74 14.97 2.13 6.24
CA GLU A 74 13.79 1.29 6.14
C GLU A 74 12.57 2.11 5.74
N GLU A 75 12.41 3.32 6.28
CA GLU A 75 11.29 4.22 5.96
C GLU A 75 11.36 4.73 4.51
N ILE A 76 12.54 5.14 4.04
CA ILE A 76 12.73 5.54 2.63
C ILE A 76 12.40 4.36 1.72
N TYR A 77 12.86 3.17 2.10
CA TYR A 77 12.66 1.95 1.34
C TYR A 77 11.17 1.56 1.28
N GLY A 78 10.51 1.45 2.43
CA GLY A 78 9.11 1.07 2.54
C GLY A 78 8.17 2.09 1.91
N THR A 79 8.41 3.39 2.14
CA THR A 79 7.66 4.45 1.45
C THR A 79 7.80 4.33 -0.07
N THR A 80 8.99 3.97 -0.58
CA THR A 80 9.17 3.76 -2.03
C THR A 80 8.38 2.55 -2.52
N ILE A 81 8.32 1.46 -1.73
CA ILE A 81 7.47 0.30 -2.03
C ILE A 81 5.99 0.69 -2.03
N HIS A 82 5.52 1.45 -1.05
CA HIS A 82 4.13 1.92 -0.95
C HIS A 82 3.69 2.66 -2.22
N GLU A 83 4.50 3.62 -2.67
CA GLU A 83 4.21 4.37 -3.89
C GLU A 83 4.26 3.49 -5.15
N LEU A 84 5.19 2.53 -5.21
CA LEU A 84 5.23 1.56 -6.31
C LEU A 84 4.03 0.59 -6.28
N ALA A 85 3.48 0.29 -5.10
CA ALA A 85 2.28 -0.53 -4.96
C ALA A 85 1.04 0.18 -5.51
N HIS A 86 0.92 1.50 -5.32
CA HIS A 86 -0.09 2.30 -6.01
C HIS A 86 0.08 2.25 -7.54
N ALA A 87 1.31 2.37 -8.04
CA ALA A 87 1.57 2.27 -9.48
C ALA A 87 1.24 0.87 -10.04
N ALA A 88 1.52 -0.19 -9.28
CA ALA A 88 1.13 -1.56 -9.62
C ALA A 88 -0.40 -1.74 -9.61
N HIS A 89 -1.11 -1.18 -8.63
CA HIS A 89 -2.57 -1.18 -8.57
C HIS A 89 -3.18 -0.52 -9.82
N TRP A 90 -2.69 0.66 -10.21
CA TRP A 90 -3.10 1.29 -11.47
C TRP A 90 -2.84 0.40 -12.70
N ARG A 91 -1.75 -0.36 -12.74
CA ARG A 91 -1.47 -1.28 -13.85
C ARG A 91 -2.48 -2.41 -13.96
N ILE A 92 -2.94 -2.92 -12.82
CA ILE A 92 -3.88 -4.05 -12.73
C ILE A 92 -5.24 -3.64 -13.28
N ASP A 93 -5.76 -2.50 -12.83
CA ASP A 93 -7.03 -1.97 -13.27
C ASP A 93 -7.02 -0.42 -13.28
N PRO A 94 -6.61 0.19 -14.40
CA PRO A 94 -6.55 1.65 -14.52
C PRO A 94 -7.91 2.32 -14.32
N ILE A 95 -8.99 1.68 -14.74
CA ILE A 95 -10.34 2.28 -14.73
C ILE A 95 -10.84 2.38 -13.29
N SER A 96 -10.76 1.28 -12.54
CA SER A 96 -11.18 1.28 -11.13
C SER A 96 -10.25 2.10 -10.26
N TRP A 97 -8.94 2.13 -10.57
CA TRP A 97 -7.99 3.01 -9.91
C TRP A 97 -8.35 4.49 -10.08
N ASP A 98 -8.70 4.90 -11.31
CA ASP A 98 -9.03 6.30 -11.57
C ASP A 98 -10.29 6.73 -10.80
N ASP A 99 -11.32 5.87 -10.72
CA ASP A 99 -12.51 6.12 -9.88
C ASP A 99 -12.15 6.21 -8.38
N LEU A 100 -11.25 5.34 -7.90
CA LEU A 100 -10.74 5.42 -6.52
C LEU A 100 -10.02 6.74 -6.23
N VAL A 101 -9.19 7.23 -7.16
CA VAL A 101 -8.49 8.52 -7.03
C VAL A 101 -9.48 9.68 -7.08
N GLU A 102 -10.47 9.63 -7.96
CA GLU A 102 -11.49 10.66 -8.08
C GLU A 102 -12.31 10.78 -6.79
N GLN A 103 -12.88 9.67 -6.31
CA GLN A 103 -13.65 9.63 -5.07
C GLN A 103 -12.79 9.95 -3.85
N GLY A 104 -11.59 9.37 -3.80
CA GLY A 104 -10.68 9.48 -2.69
C GLY A 104 -10.12 10.89 -2.55
N TYR A 105 -9.70 11.55 -3.62
CA TYR A 105 -8.92 12.79 -3.52
C TYR A 105 -9.50 13.96 -4.31
N ILE A 106 -10.12 13.75 -5.47
CA ILE A 106 -10.48 14.86 -6.37
C ILE A 106 -11.83 15.48 -5.96
N TYR A 107 -12.89 14.68 -5.85
CA TYR A 107 -14.25 15.20 -5.59
C TYR A 107 -14.42 15.87 -4.23
N ASN A 108 -13.53 15.57 -3.28
CA ASN A 108 -13.51 16.18 -1.95
C ASN A 108 -12.37 17.20 -1.76
N GLY A 109 -11.68 17.59 -2.84
CA GLY A 109 -10.61 18.59 -2.79
C GLY A 109 -9.43 18.21 -1.88
N GLY A 110 -9.17 16.91 -1.68
CA GLY A 110 -8.11 16.42 -0.80
C GLY A 110 -8.41 16.55 0.70
N SER A 111 -9.68 16.76 1.09
CA SER A 111 -10.09 16.88 2.50
C SER A 111 -9.67 15.68 3.35
N ASN A 112 -9.22 15.89 4.59
CA ASN A 112 -8.96 14.80 5.56
C ASN A 112 -10.25 14.11 6.04
N ASN A 113 -11.40 14.70 5.76
CA ASN A 113 -12.71 14.10 5.97
C ASN A 113 -13.49 14.09 4.63
N PRO A 114 -13.17 13.15 3.73
CA PRO A 114 -13.67 13.15 2.35
C PRO A 114 -15.12 12.64 2.18
N GLY A 115 -15.85 12.45 3.29
CA GLY A 115 -17.15 11.79 3.30
C GLY A 115 -17.05 10.26 3.11
N PRO A 116 -18.18 9.53 3.18
CA PRO A 116 -18.18 8.06 3.18
C PRO A 116 -17.55 7.42 1.94
N ALA A 117 -17.89 7.90 0.74
CA ALA A 117 -17.36 7.39 -0.51
C ALA A 117 -15.83 7.60 -0.60
N GLY A 118 -15.37 8.83 -0.35
CA GLY A 118 -13.93 9.13 -0.38
C GLY A 118 -13.15 8.43 0.73
N ALA A 119 -13.77 8.19 1.89
CA ALA A 119 -13.14 7.45 2.99
C ALA A 119 -12.97 5.97 2.61
N SER A 120 -14.00 5.35 2.03
CA SER A 120 -13.96 3.98 1.52
C SER A 120 -12.90 3.81 0.43
N ALA A 121 -12.88 4.72 -0.55
CA ALA A 121 -11.90 4.70 -1.64
C ALA A 121 -10.45 4.88 -1.14
N ARG A 122 -10.20 5.87 -0.28
CA ARG A 122 -8.86 6.08 0.31
C ARG A 122 -8.41 4.90 1.14
N ARG A 123 -9.28 4.35 1.99
CA ARG A 123 -8.93 3.20 2.81
C ARG A 123 -8.50 2.02 1.96
N LEU A 124 -9.20 1.74 0.87
CA LEU A 124 -8.81 0.67 -0.05
C LEU A 124 -7.42 0.92 -0.65
N MET A 125 -7.19 2.10 -1.24
CA MET A 125 -5.92 2.42 -1.88
C MET A 125 -4.75 2.35 -0.89
N GLU A 126 -4.87 3.05 0.24
CA GLU A 126 -3.79 3.19 1.21
C GLU A 126 -3.53 1.90 1.98
N SER A 127 -4.58 1.13 2.32
CA SER A 127 -4.41 -0.16 3.02
C SER A 127 -3.75 -1.22 2.14
N TRP A 128 -4.08 -1.27 0.84
CA TRP A 128 -3.40 -2.16 -0.10
C TRP A 128 -1.90 -1.85 -0.16
N ALA A 129 -1.56 -0.59 -0.39
CA ALA A 129 -0.17 -0.16 -0.48
C ALA A 129 0.58 -0.36 0.85
N THR A 130 -0.07 -0.11 1.99
CA THR A 130 0.47 -0.37 3.33
C THR A 130 0.79 -1.85 3.53
N GLY A 131 -0.11 -2.75 3.13
CA GLY A 131 0.15 -4.19 3.22
C GLY A 131 1.35 -4.63 2.39
N VAL A 132 1.46 -4.15 1.15
CA VAL A 132 2.60 -4.44 0.26
C VAL A 132 3.90 -3.84 0.82
N GLU A 133 3.86 -2.63 1.38
CA GLU A 133 5.00 -2.00 2.08
C GLU A 133 5.50 -2.89 3.21
N ILE A 134 4.61 -3.32 4.11
CA ILE A 134 4.97 -4.20 5.23
C ILE A 134 5.61 -5.48 4.71
N TYR A 135 4.96 -6.14 3.74
CA TYR A 135 5.40 -7.44 3.23
C TYR A 135 6.79 -7.40 2.60
N LEU A 136 6.99 -6.54 1.59
CA LEU A 136 8.26 -6.49 0.86
C LEU A 136 9.39 -5.90 1.71
N THR A 137 9.07 -5.02 2.66
CA THR A 137 10.09 -4.49 3.55
C THR A 137 10.51 -5.51 4.60
N ASN A 138 9.56 -6.26 5.18
CA ASN A 138 9.89 -7.41 6.03
C ASN A 138 10.72 -8.46 5.27
N MET A 139 10.33 -8.81 4.05
CA MET A 139 11.13 -9.73 3.21
C MET A 139 12.57 -9.24 3.02
N ARG A 140 12.74 -7.94 2.74
CA ARG A 140 14.07 -7.35 2.53
C ARG A 140 14.94 -7.41 3.78
N TYR A 141 14.40 -6.98 4.92
CA TYR A 141 15.20 -6.78 6.13
C TYR A 141 15.33 -8.05 6.98
N ARG A 142 14.36 -8.98 6.94
CA ARG A 142 14.56 -10.35 7.48
C ARG A 142 15.64 -11.10 6.72
N ARG A 143 15.79 -10.86 5.40
CA ARG A 143 16.90 -11.42 4.60
C ARG A 143 18.26 -10.79 4.95
N LEU A 144 18.31 -9.50 5.29
CA LEU A 144 19.55 -8.78 5.61
C LEU A 144 19.98 -8.92 7.08
N GLY A 145 19.03 -9.15 7.97
CA GLY A 145 19.20 -9.17 9.42
C GLY A 145 18.69 -10.47 10.04
N PRO A 146 18.29 -10.45 11.32
CA PRO A 146 17.74 -11.63 11.96
C PRO A 146 16.35 -11.98 11.39
N ASN A 147 16.00 -13.26 11.40
CA ASN A 147 14.65 -13.73 11.02
C ASN A 147 13.54 -13.08 11.88
N SER A 148 13.89 -12.60 13.07
CA SER A 148 13.00 -11.88 13.99
C SER A 148 12.86 -10.38 13.69
N TYR A 149 13.38 -9.88 12.55
CA TYR A 149 13.17 -8.49 12.17
C TYR A 149 11.68 -8.22 11.94
N ASP A 150 11.20 -7.16 12.57
CA ASP A 150 9.94 -6.50 12.27
C ASP A 150 10.24 -5.08 11.82
N TYR A 151 9.51 -4.60 10.82
CA TYR A 151 9.65 -3.23 10.31
C TYR A 151 9.71 -2.20 11.45
N GLN A 152 10.83 -1.48 11.60
CA GLN A 152 11.03 -0.54 12.72
C GLN A 152 10.67 0.91 12.32
N ASN A 153 10.51 1.77 13.32
CA ASN A 153 9.78 3.03 13.33
C ASN A 153 8.24 2.86 13.26
N THR A 154 7.62 2.78 14.46
CA THR A 154 6.20 2.42 14.69
C THR A 154 5.78 1.21 13.86
N ASN A 155 6.27 0.01 14.23
CA ASN A 155 5.99 -1.25 13.51
C ASN A 155 4.64 -1.22 12.81
N LEU A 156 4.66 -1.05 11.49
CA LEU A 156 3.44 -0.82 10.72
C LEU A 156 2.47 -1.99 10.86
N GLN A 157 2.95 -3.19 11.24
CA GLN A 157 2.13 -4.36 11.58
C GLN A 157 1.31 -4.17 12.86
N ASN A 158 1.68 -3.22 13.72
CA ASN A 158 1.02 -2.92 15.00
C ASN A 158 0.23 -1.60 14.91
N ARG A 159 -0.27 -1.24 13.72
CA ARG A 159 -1.12 -0.07 13.54
C ARG A 159 -2.31 -0.15 14.49
N LYS A 160 -2.49 0.90 15.27
CA LYS A 160 -3.67 1.06 16.13
C LYS A 160 -4.85 1.50 15.28
N ILE A 161 -6.05 1.07 15.66
CA ILE A 161 -7.31 1.56 15.12
C ILE A 161 -7.42 3.05 15.46
N ASP A 162 -7.32 3.89 14.44
CA ASP A 162 -7.44 5.34 14.57
C ASP A 162 -8.86 5.77 14.16
N ASN A 163 -9.71 5.98 15.17
CA ASN A 163 -11.08 6.50 14.98
C ASN A 163 -11.12 8.04 14.88
N GLY A 164 -9.97 8.71 14.82
CA GLY A 164 -9.85 10.17 14.83
C GLY A 164 -9.94 10.85 13.45
N GLY A 165 -9.71 12.16 13.43
CA GLY A 165 -9.65 13.00 12.20
C GLY A 165 -8.31 12.94 11.46
N SER A 166 -7.39 12.09 11.90
CA SER A 166 -6.04 11.92 11.35
C SER A 166 -6.08 11.23 9.98
N ILE A 167 -5.11 11.55 9.12
CA ILE A 167 -4.96 10.90 7.80
C ILE A 167 -4.58 9.41 7.94
N PHE A 168 -4.01 9.02 9.07
CA PHE A 168 -3.53 7.65 9.31
C PHE A 168 -4.65 6.61 9.41
N LYS A 169 -5.91 7.03 9.61
CA LYS A 169 -7.09 6.14 9.65
C LYS A 169 -7.37 5.36 8.35
N PHE A 170 -6.76 5.76 7.25
CA PHE A 170 -6.91 5.09 5.95
C PHE A 170 -5.85 4.00 5.72
N TYR A 171 -4.78 3.99 6.52
CA TYR A 171 -3.62 3.11 6.38
C TYR A 171 -3.77 1.95 7.37
N THR A 172 -4.32 0.84 6.90
CA THR A 172 -4.60 -0.34 7.74
C THR A 172 -3.66 -1.50 7.43
N THR A 173 -3.52 -2.43 8.37
CA THR A 173 -2.75 -3.67 8.20
C THR A 173 -3.51 -4.79 7.50
N THR A 174 -4.80 -4.57 7.21
CA THR A 174 -5.76 -5.57 6.72
C THR A 174 -5.22 -6.57 5.69
N PHE A 175 -4.47 -6.11 4.68
CA PHE A 175 -3.93 -7.02 3.65
C PHE A 175 -2.74 -7.85 4.13
N TYR A 176 -1.91 -7.31 5.03
CA TYR A 176 -0.84 -8.08 5.64
C TYR A 176 -1.42 -9.12 6.61
N ASP A 177 -2.39 -8.72 7.43
CA ASP A 177 -3.13 -9.56 8.39
C ASP A 177 -3.79 -10.78 7.71
N MET A 178 -4.36 -10.58 6.52
CA MET A 178 -4.92 -11.71 5.75
C MET A 178 -3.87 -12.75 5.32
N PHE A 179 -2.61 -12.35 5.18
CA PHE A 179 -1.51 -13.20 4.74
C PHE A 179 -0.83 -13.90 5.92
N ASP A 180 -0.48 -13.15 6.96
CA ASP A 180 0.34 -13.65 8.04
C ASP A 180 -0.47 -14.39 9.13
N PRO A 181 0.16 -15.19 10.01
CA PRO A 181 -0.56 -15.98 11.01
C PRO A 181 -0.74 -15.26 12.36
N LEU A 182 -0.26 -14.02 12.51
CA LEU A 182 -0.21 -13.35 13.82
C LEU A 182 -1.48 -12.53 14.08
N ASN A 183 -2.30 -13.00 15.02
CA ASN A 183 -3.33 -12.14 15.60
C ASN A 183 -2.71 -11.06 16.51
N GLN A 184 -2.63 -9.81 16.04
CA GLN A 184 -2.05 -8.73 16.85
C GLN A 184 -2.83 -8.47 18.14
N ARG A 185 -4.16 -8.67 18.15
CA ARG A 185 -5.01 -8.47 19.33
C ARG A 185 -4.54 -9.28 20.52
N ASP A 186 -4.10 -10.52 20.29
CA ASP A 186 -3.69 -11.43 21.37
C ASP A 186 -2.39 -10.95 22.05
N LYS A 187 -1.56 -10.19 21.34
CA LYS A 187 -0.26 -9.71 21.83
C LYS A 187 -0.30 -8.27 22.33
N TYR A 188 -1.07 -7.39 21.70
CA TYR A 188 -1.01 -5.94 21.92
C TYR A 188 -2.31 -5.34 22.48
N GLY A 189 -3.34 -6.15 22.76
CA GLY A 189 -4.58 -5.71 23.40
C GLY A 189 -5.53 -5.00 22.45
N ILE A 190 -6.54 -4.29 22.99
CA ILE A 190 -7.75 -3.82 22.26
C ILE A 190 -7.54 -2.69 21.24
N GLU A 191 -6.32 -2.13 21.14
CA GLU A 191 -6.06 -0.97 20.28
C GLU A 191 -5.68 -1.33 18.82
N VAL A 192 -5.25 -2.56 18.54
CA VAL A 192 -4.90 -3.07 17.19
C VAL A 192 -6.12 -3.72 16.50
N PRO A 193 -6.10 -4.34 15.32
CA PRO A 193 -7.26 -5.12 14.84
C PRO A 193 -7.39 -6.49 15.51
N ILE A 194 -8.59 -7.07 15.50
CA ILE A 194 -8.80 -8.51 15.68
C ILE A 194 -8.48 -9.17 14.35
N ASP A 195 -7.38 -9.93 14.30
CA ASP A 195 -6.98 -10.68 13.11
C ASP A 195 -7.04 -12.19 13.36
N ARG A 196 -8.01 -12.84 12.73
CA ARG A 196 -8.16 -14.31 12.76
C ARG A 196 -8.01 -14.93 11.38
N VAL A 197 -7.67 -14.10 10.38
CA VAL A 197 -7.42 -14.54 9.01
C VAL A 197 -5.96 -14.99 8.94
N SER A 198 -5.65 -15.87 7.99
CA SER A 198 -4.27 -16.22 7.68
C SER A 198 -4.22 -16.98 6.35
N GLY A 199 -3.06 -16.95 5.70
CA GLY A 199 -2.76 -17.79 4.54
C GLY A 199 -3.44 -17.36 3.24
N VAL A 200 -4.06 -16.18 3.18
CA VAL A 200 -4.51 -15.62 1.90
C VAL A 200 -3.28 -15.13 1.14
N THR A 201 -3.04 -15.67 -0.05
CA THR A 201 -1.84 -15.33 -0.83
C THR A 201 -1.95 -13.93 -1.45
N TRP A 202 -0.82 -13.23 -1.61
CA TRP A 202 -0.78 -11.93 -2.28
C TRP A 202 -1.44 -11.90 -3.66
N PRO A 203 -1.24 -12.90 -4.56
CA PRO A 203 -1.93 -12.92 -5.85
C PRO A 203 -3.44 -13.12 -5.73
N ASN A 204 -3.90 -13.78 -4.66
CA ASN A 204 -5.33 -13.92 -4.39
C ASN A 204 -5.93 -12.62 -3.87
N MET A 205 -5.25 -11.92 -2.94
CA MET A 205 -5.69 -10.60 -2.50
C MET A 205 -5.66 -9.58 -3.65
N GLU A 206 -4.66 -9.63 -4.54
CA GLU A 206 -4.57 -8.72 -5.69
C GLU A 206 -5.78 -8.84 -6.64
N LYS A 207 -6.33 -10.05 -6.81
CA LYS A 207 -7.56 -10.26 -7.60
C LYS A 207 -8.76 -9.52 -7.01
N SER A 208 -8.79 -9.24 -5.72
CA SER A 208 -9.89 -8.50 -5.09
C SER A 208 -9.90 -7.02 -5.48
N LEU A 209 -8.85 -6.51 -6.11
CA LEU A 209 -8.74 -5.12 -6.55
C LEU A 209 -9.40 -4.88 -7.92
N ILE A 210 -9.45 -5.90 -8.76
CA ILE A 210 -9.97 -5.80 -10.13
C ILE A 210 -11.47 -5.48 -10.09
N GLY A 211 -11.88 -4.35 -10.68
CA GLY A 211 -13.26 -3.90 -10.71
C GLY A 211 -13.79 -3.47 -9.34
N THR A 212 -12.93 -3.01 -8.44
CA THR A 212 -13.31 -2.63 -7.07
C THR A 212 -13.05 -1.16 -6.84
N THR A 213 -14.08 -0.42 -6.44
CA THR A 213 -13.93 1.02 -6.16
C THR A 213 -14.32 1.40 -4.73
N ARG A 214 -14.63 0.41 -3.89
CA ARG A 214 -14.98 0.58 -2.48
C ARG A 214 -14.33 -0.45 -1.58
N TRP A 215 -14.05 -0.06 -0.34
CA TRP A 215 -13.54 -0.90 0.73
C TRP A 215 -14.42 -2.14 0.96
N GLU A 216 -15.74 -1.95 0.98
CA GLU A 216 -16.71 -3.00 1.24
C GLU A 216 -16.79 -4.01 0.09
N GLU A 217 -16.64 -3.56 -1.15
CA GLU A 217 -16.57 -4.45 -2.32
C GLU A 217 -15.31 -5.31 -2.28
N CYS A 218 -14.17 -4.70 -1.90
CA CYS A 218 -12.91 -5.41 -1.71
C CYS A 218 -13.04 -6.51 -0.65
N ARG A 219 -13.71 -6.20 0.47
CA ARG A 219 -14.02 -7.15 1.54
C ARG A 219 -14.78 -8.35 1.01
N GLU A 220 -15.88 -8.14 0.30
CA GLU A 220 -16.71 -9.24 -0.20
C GLU A 220 -16.00 -10.08 -1.26
N LYS A 221 -15.12 -9.49 -2.08
CA LYS A 221 -14.26 -10.25 -2.99
C LYS A 221 -13.25 -11.11 -2.23
N ASN A 222 -12.62 -10.58 -1.17
CA ASN A 222 -11.72 -11.38 -0.33
C ASN A 222 -12.46 -12.50 0.43
N VAL A 223 -13.71 -12.28 0.85
CA VAL A 223 -14.58 -13.33 1.38
C VAL A 223 -14.75 -14.46 0.37
N ALA A 224 -15.08 -14.14 -0.88
CA ALA A 224 -15.26 -15.13 -1.94
C ALA A 224 -13.95 -15.87 -2.29
N ILE A 225 -12.81 -15.18 -2.27
CA ILE A 225 -11.50 -15.72 -2.65
C ILE A 225 -10.94 -16.66 -1.57
N SER A 226 -11.12 -16.32 -0.29
CA SER A 226 -10.51 -17.05 0.82
C SER A 226 -11.39 -18.16 1.40
N GLY A 227 -12.72 -18.05 1.26
CA GLY A 227 -13.68 -18.86 2.00
C GLY A 227 -13.77 -18.55 3.50
N GLN A 228 -13.04 -17.53 4.00
CA GLN A 228 -12.97 -17.18 5.42
C GLN A 228 -13.98 -16.09 5.81
N SER A 229 -15.24 -16.25 5.39
CA SER A 229 -16.27 -15.18 5.39
C SER A 229 -16.40 -14.40 6.68
N TYR A 230 -16.55 -15.07 7.82
CA TYR A 230 -16.72 -14.42 9.11
C TYR A 230 -15.46 -13.65 9.55
N LYS A 231 -14.29 -14.26 9.38
CA LYS A 231 -13.00 -13.71 9.81
C LYS A 231 -12.61 -12.47 8.99
N ILE A 232 -12.82 -12.51 7.67
CA ILE A 232 -12.53 -11.36 6.81
C ILE A 232 -13.46 -10.19 7.09
N ARG A 233 -14.76 -10.46 7.30
CA ARG A 233 -15.69 -9.39 7.66
C ARG A 233 -15.34 -8.76 9.00
N GLU A 234 -14.98 -9.57 9.99
CA GLU A 234 -14.48 -9.06 11.27
C GLU A 234 -13.23 -8.19 11.08
N LEU A 235 -12.22 -8.70 10.38
CA LEU A 235 -10.97 -7.98 10.15
C LEU A 235 -11.23 -6.59 9.55
N PHE A 236 -12.01 -6.51 8.46
CA PHE A 236 -12.35 -5.25 7.80
C PHE A 236 -13.20 -4.31 8.67
N ASN A 237 -14.01 -4.84 9.58
CA ASN A 237 -14.87 -4.06 10.47
C ASN A 237 -14.13 -3.44 11.67
N ASN A 238 -12.85 -3.79 11.89
CA ASN A 238 -12.03 -3.10 12.87
C ASN A 238 -11.71 -1.65 12.46
N TRP A 239 -11.89 -1.29 11.18
CA TRP A 239 -11.39 -0.05 10.58
C TRP A 239 -12.49 0.88 10.08
#